data_AF-A3ZRM1-F1
#
_entry.id   AF-A3ZRM1-F1
#
_cell.length_a   1.000
_cell.length_b   1.000
_cell.length_c   1.000
_cell.angle_alpha   90.00
_cell.angle_beta   90.00
_cell.angle_gamma   90.00
#
_symmetry.space_group_name_H-M   'P 1'
#
loop_
_entity.id
_entity.type
_entity.pdbx_description
1 polymer ?
#
loop_
_entity_poly.entity_id
_entity_poly.type
_entity_poly.pdbx_seq_one_letter_code
_entity_poly.pdbx_strand_id
1 'polypeptide(L)'
;MVVIAIIGVLIALLLPAVQQAREAARRMQCTNQMKQLGIAMHNYHDTFGNLPPSNAEIDNFAPNPPQREWGWAPRILPFMEQSAIYDQIDFTKASYDRVGSWGSWNDSLMDDPSVICNYKVVRMVHQPFLCPSNSIGGEPMVEDEFGEYYKLSQSDYAANIGDHKNKTGIGLPASDAGYNSGAGNDIVMPRGVIGCRDWAAQFKDIGDGLSNTYLLGECVGAWSKWQNFGATCFASTAWPVNYRNRDFLDGTLDSGDWDYNITFRSFHPGGANFLMCDGSVRLITETADGVAYRAGASRFGGEAIPLP
;
A
#
# COMPACT_ATOMS: atom_id res chain seq x y z
N MET A 1 -9.89 -31.59 -43.53
CA MET A 1 -8.61 -31.63 -42.78
C MET A 1 -7.82 -30.32 -42.91
N VAL A 2 -7.57 -29.79 -44.12
CA VAL A 2 -6.73 -28.57 -44.33
C VAL A 2 -7.22 -27.31 -43.60
N VAL A 3 -8.53 -27.04 -43.62
CA VAL A 3 -9.09 -25.82 -42.99
C VAL A 3 -8.89 -25.81 -41.47
N ILE A 4 -9.06 -26.96 -40.82
CA ILE A 4 -8.88 -27.10 -39.37
C ILE A 4 -7.41 -26.86 -38.98
N ALA A 5 -6.46 -27.34 -39.79
CA ALA A 5 -5.05 -27.09 -39.57
C ALA A 5 -4.69 -25.59 -39.67
N ILE A 6 -5.26 -24.88 -40.65
CA ILE A 6 -5.03 -23.44 -40.82
C ILE A 6 -5.63 -22.65 -39.64
N ILE A 7 -6.87 -22.96 -39.21
CA ILE A 7 -7.49 -22.32 -38.04
C ILE A 7 -6.65 -22.58 -36.78
N GLY A 8 -6.16 -23.81 -36.58
CA GLY A 8 -5.31 -24.15 -35.45
C GLY A 8 -4.01 -23.33 -35.41
N VAL A 9 -3.35 -23.14 -36.56
CA VAL A 9 -2.14 -22.31 -36.66
C VAL A 9 -2.45 -20.84 -36.39
N LEU A 10 -3.55 -20.30 -36.94
CA LEU A 10 -3.95 -18.92 -36.70
C LEU A 10 -4.26 -18.66 -35.22
N ILE A 11 -5.00 -19.55 -34.56
CA ILE A 11 -5.30 -19.42 -33.12
C ILE A 11 -4.02 -19.51 -32.29
N ALA A 12 -3.11 -20.44 -32.62
CA ALA A 12 -1.84 -20.58 -31.91
C ALA A 12 -0.96 -19.31 -31.99
N LEU A 13 -1.00 -18.60 -33.12
CA LEU A 13 -0.27 -17.33 -33.29
C LEU A 13 -1.00 -16.13 -32.66
N LEU A 14 -2.34 -16.13 -32.66
CA LEU A 14 -3.15 -15.03 -32.14
C LEU A 14 -3.26 -15.04 -30.61
N LEU A 15 -3.28 -16.21 -29.96
CA LEU A 15 -3.47 -16.29 -28.52
C LEU A 15 -2.37 -15.56 -27.72
N PRO A 16 -1.06 -15.78 -27.97
CA PRO A 16 0.00 -15.04 -27.27
C PRO A 16 -0.10 -13.52 -27.52
N ALA A 17 -0.41 -13.11 -28.75
CA ALA A 17 -0.52 -11.71 -29.12
C ALA A 17 -1.70 -11.02 -28.39
N VAL A 18 -2.86 -11.67 -28.30
CA VAL A 18 -4.03 -11.14 -27.58
C VAL A 18 -3.74 -11.00 -26.09
N GLN A 19 -3.01 -11.94 -25.48
CA GLN A 19 -2.67 -11.84 -24.06
C GLN A 19 -1.67 -10.70 -23.79
N GLN A 20 -0.68 -10.52 -24.65
CA GLN A 20 0.26 -9.38 -24.55
C GLN A 20 -0.46 -8.04 -24.68
N ALA A 21 -1.40 -7.93 -25.63
CA ALA A 21 -2.19 -6.72 -25.81
C ALA A 21 -3.07 -6.41 -24.59
N ARG A 22 -3.71 -7.43 -24.00
CA ARG A 22 -4.51 -7.27 -22.78
C ARG A 22 -3.66 -6.81 -21.60
N GLU A 23 -2.47 -7.37 -21.44
CA GLU A 23 -1.58 -6.99 -20.35
C GLU A 23 -1.03 -5.57 -20.51
N ALA A 24 -0.70 -5.16 -21.74
CA ALA A 24 -0.32 -3.79 -22.02
C ALA A 24 -1.46 -2.80 -21.69
N ALA A 25 -2.71 -3.14 -22.00
CA ALA A 25 -3.87 -2.33 -21.64
C ALA A 25 -4.06 -2.24 -20.11
N ARG A 26 -3.94 -3.36 -19.39
CA ARG A 26 -4.02 -3.36 -17.91
C ARG A 26 -2.92 -2.51 -17.28
N ARG A 27 -1.68 -2.60 -17.79
CA ARG A 27 -0.57 -1.76 -17.32
C ARG A 27 -0.83 -0.28 -17.58
N MET A 28 -1.37 0.07 -18.75
CA MET A 28 -1.74 1.44 -19.05
C MET A 28 -2.81 1.95 -18.07
N GLN A 29 -3.83 1.13 -17.77
CA GLN A 29 -4.84 1.49 -16.78
C GLN A 29 -4.25 1.66 -15.38
N CYS A 30 -3.39 0.73 -14.92
CA CYS A 30 -2.71 0.82 -13.63
C CYS A 30 -1.87 2.11 -13.51
N THR A 31 -1.02 2.39 -14.50
CA THR A 31 -0.20 3.60 -14.49
C THR A 31 -1.04 4.89 -14.52
N ASN A 32 -2.20 4.88 -15.17
CA ASN A 32 -3.14 6.01 -15.13
C ASN A 32 -3.82 6.16 -13.76
N GLN A 33 -4.21 5.06 -13.10
CA GLN A 33 -4.72 5.10 -11.72
C GLN A 33 -3.65 5.66 -10.76
N MET A 34 -2.40 5.21 -10.87
CA MET A 34 -1.30 5.75 -10.06
C MET A 34 -1.07 7.25 -10.30
N LYS A 35 -1.20 7.73 -11.55
CA LYS A 35 -1.16 9.17 -11.83
C LYS A 35 -2.32 9.94 -11.18
N GLN A 36 -3.52 9.38 -11.18
CA GLN A 36 -4.66 9.98 -10.48
C GLN A 36 -4.41 10.04 -8.96
N LEU A 37 -3.84 8.97 -8.37
CA LEU A 37 -3.40 8.97 -6.99
C LEU A 37 -2.34 10.05 -6.74
N GLY A 38 -1.37 10.21 -7.64
CA GLY A 38 -0.34 11.26 -7.54
C GLY A 38 -0.92 12.67 -7.55
N ILE A 39 -1.85 12.95 -8.47
CA ILE A 39 -2.56 14.25 -8.49
C ILE A 39 -3.31 14.48 -7.18
N ALA A 40 -4.00 13.45 -6.68
CA ALA A 40 -4.75 13.55 -5.43
C ALA A 40 -3.83 13.78 -4.21
N MET A 41 -2.68 13.13 -4.17
CA MET A 41 -1.64 13.34 -3.14
C MET A 41 -1.06 14.75 -3.17
N HIS A 42 -0.80 15.29 -4.36
CA HIS A 42 -0.31 16.67 -4.54
C HIS A 42 -1.37 17.68 -4.07
N ASN A 43 -2.64 17.51 -4.48
CA ASN A 43 -3.72 18.38 -4.03
C ASN A 43 -3.94 18.31 -2.50
N TYR A 44 -3.80 17.13 -1.91
CA TYR A 44 -3.81 16.96 -0.46
C TYR A 44 -2.65 17.76 0.18
N HIS A 45 -1.43 17.56 -0.32
CA HIS A 45 -0.26 18.29 0.18
C HIS A 45 -0.42 19.81 0.04
N ASP A 46 -0.95 20.31 -1.07
CA ASP A 46 -1.18 21.74 -1.27
C ASP A 46 -2.21 22.32 -0.29
N THR A 47 -3.18 21.50 0.14
CA THR A 47 -4.23 21.91 1.08
C THR A 47 -3.77 21.85 2.54
N PHE A 48 -3.06 20.79 2.92
CA PHE A 48 -2.72 20.49 4.32
C PHE A 48 -1.24 20.75 4.68
N GLY A 49 -0.40 21.00 3.68
CA GLY A 49 1.03 21.31 3.84
C GLY A 49 1.91 20.09 4.07
N ASN A 50 1.38 18.87 4.09
CA ASN A 50 2.11 17.62 4.23
C ASN A 50 1.42 16.50 3.42
N LEU A 51 2.17 15.45 3.10
CA LEU A 51 1.57 14.24 2.55
C LEU A 51 0.59 13.63 3.58
N PRO A 52 -0.42 12.87 3.13
CA PRO A 52 -1.33 12.20 4.06
C PRO A 52 -0.59 11.08 4.79
N PRO A 53 -0.68 11.00 6.13
CA PRO A 53 -0.01 9.96 6.90
C PRO A 53 -0.70 8.60 6.73
N SER A 54 0.04 7.54 7.02
CA SER A 54 -0.54 6.21 7.21
C SER A 54 -0.81 5.97 8.70
N ASN A 55 -1.87 5.22 9.00
CA ASN A 55 -2.25 4.82 10.35
C ASN A 55 -2.17 5.92 11.41
N ALA A 56 -2.66 7.13 11.09
CA ALA A 56 -2.59 8.26 12.02
C ALA A 56 -3.78 8.25 12.99
N GLU A 57 -3.49 8.33 14.29
CA GLU A 57 -4.47 8.46 15.36
C GLU A 57 -4.97 9.90 15.48
N ILE A 58 -6.30 10.07 15.49
CA ILE A 58 -6.89 11.43 15.53
C ILE A 58 -6.87 12.04 16.95
N ASP A 59 -6.79 11.24 18.04
CA ASP A 59 -6.83 11.73 19.43
C ASP A 59 -5.77 11.07 20.34
N ASN A 60 -4.63 11.74 20.53
CA ASN A 60 -3.47 11.28 21.32
C ASN A 60 -3.59 11.42 22.87
N PHE A 61 -4.79 11.46 23.47
CA PHE A 61 -4.93 11.81 24.90
C PHE A 61 -6.02 11.04 25.67
N ALA A 62 -6.01 9.71 25.63
CA ALA A 62 -6.67 8.90 26.66
C ALA A 62 -5.92 7.57 26.89
N PRO A 63 -6.04 6.95 28.08
CA PRO A 63 -5.34 5.69 28.38
C PRO A 63 -5.84 4.46 27.59
N ASN A 64 -6.90 4.60 26.78
CA ASN A 64 -7.52 3.53 25.98
C ASN A 64 -8.69 4.07 25.07
N PRO A 65 -8.51 5.09 24.21
CA PRO A 65 -9.55 5.43 23.24
C PRO A 65 -9.54 4.39 22.09
N PRO A 66 -10.70 4.12 21.45
CA PRO A 66 -10.73 3.36 20.22
C PRO A 66 -9.79 4.04 19.21
N GLN A 67 -8.77 3.32 18.76
CA GLN A 67 -7.73 3.83 17.87
C GLN A 67 -8.40 4.39 16.61
N ARG A 68 -8.50 5.72 16.50
CA ARG A 68 -9.11 6.42 15.36
C ARG A 68 -8.12 6.48 14.20
N GLU A 69 -7.63 5.32 13.82
CA GLU A 69 -6.59 5.16 12.82
C GLU A 69 -7.16 5.38 11.42
N TRP A 70 -6.54 6.26 10.66
CA TRP A 70 -6.91 6.50 9.27
C TRP A 70 -5.66 6.60 8.40
N GLY A 71 -5.66 5.82 7.31
CA GLY A 71 -4.59 5.79 6.33
C GLY A 71 -4.69 6.94 5.33
N TRP A 72 -3.79 6.93 4.35
CA TRP A 72 -3.75 7.96 3.31
C TRP A 72 -4.91 7.83 2.30
N ALA A 73 -5.34 6.61 1.99
CA ALA A 73 -6.32 6.35 0.93
C ALA A 73 -7.68 7.05 1.16
N PRO A 74 -8.28 7.02 2.36
CA PRO A 74 -9.55 7.69 2.62
C PRO A 74 -9.42 9.21 2.66
N ARG A 75 -8.22 9.72 3.03
CA ARG A 75 -7.93 11.15 3.13
C ARG A 75 -7.84 11.83 1.76
N ILE A 76 -7.49 11.09 0.71
CA ILE A 76 -7.34 11.65 -0.64
C ILE A 76 -8.61 11.55 -1.50
N LEU A 77 -9.66 10.87 -1.05
CA LEU A 77 -10.92 10.71 -1.81
C LEU A 77 -11.51 12.02 -2.36
N PRO A 78 -11.53 13.15 -1.62
CA PRO A 78 -12.07 14.40 -2.14
C PRO A 78 -11.32 14.90 -3.37
N PHE A 79 -10.03 14.56 -3.48
CA PHE A 79 -9.16 14.95 -4.58
C PHE A 79 -9.14 13.93 -5.74
N MET A 80 -9.94 12.85 -5.63
CA MET A 80 -10.09 11.79 -6.64
C MET A 80 -11.50 11.76 -7.24
N GLU A 81 -12.29 12.82 -7.09
CA GLU A 81 -13.72 12.86 -7.47
C GLU A 81 -14.57 11.77 -6.78
N GLN A 82 -14.12 11.28 -5.61
CA GLN A 82 -14.83 10.29 -4.78
C GLN A 82 -15.53 10.94 -3.57
N SER A 83 -16.08 12.15 -3.74
CA SER A 83 -16.75 12.89 -2.65
C SER A 83 -17.93 12.12 -2.07
N ALA A 84 -18.71 11.41 -2.90
CA ALA A 84 -19.85 10.62 -2.45
C ALA A 84 -19.47 9.46 -1.50
N ILE A 85 -18.23 8.94 -1.62
CA ILE A 85 -17.69 7.94 -0.69
C ILE A 85 -17.16 8.64 0.57
N TYR A 86 -16.45 9.76 0.39
CA TYR A 86 -15.91 10.55 1.49
C TYR A 86 -17.01 11.06 2.44
N ASP A 87 -18.14 11.51 1.92
CA ASP A 87 -19.27 12.02 2.70
C ASP A 87 -19.96 10.94 3.56
N GLN A 88 -19.70 9.66 3.27
CA GLN A 88 -20.17 8.54 4.10
C GLN A 88 -19.20 8.21 5.25
N ILE A 89 -18.02 8.84 5.29
CA ILE A 89 -16.99 8.61 6.31
C ILE A 89 -17.14 9.64 7.44
N ASP A 90 -17.27 9.12 8.65
CA ASP A 90 -17.18 9.90 9.88
C ASP A 90 -15.78 9.76 10.48
N PHE A 91 -14.90 10.71 10.17
CA PHE A 91 -13.52 10.74 10.71
C PHE A 91 -13.45 10.98 12.22
N THR A 92 -14.56 11.33 12.89
CA THR A 92 -14.60 11.38 14.36
C THR A 92 -14.63 9.98 14.99
N LYS A 93 -14.79 8.95 14.16
CA LYS A 93 -14.83 7.54 14.55
C LYS A 93 -13.71 6.76 13.89
N ALA A 94 -13.42 5.59 14.44
CA ALA A 94 -12.39 4.71 13.88
C ALA A 94 -12.75 4.24 12.47
N SER A 95 -11.72 3.96 11.65
CA SER A 95 -11.90 3.31 10.34
C SER A 95 -12.57 1.94 10.51
N TYR A 96 -12.11 1.19 11.52
CA TYR A 96 -12.59 -0.10 11.99
C TYR A 96 -12.35 -0.19 13.50
N ASP A 97 -13.14 -1.00 14.21
CA ASP A 97 -13.03 -1.14 15.67
C ASP A 97 -11.91 -2.10 16.08
N ARG A 98 -11.01 -1.66 16.97
CA ARG A 98 -10.02 -2.51 17.65
C ARG A 98 -10.45 -2.65 19.12
N VAL A 99 -10.91 -3.83 19.51
CA VAL A 99 -11.25 -4.12 20.90
C VAL A 99 -10.04 -4.63 21.66
N GLY A 100 -9.26 -3.71 22.23
CA GLY A 100 -8.20 -4.03 23.17
C GLY A 100 -6.82 -3.57 22.70
N SER A 101 -5.91 -3.43 23.66
CA SER A 101 -4.65 -2.69 23.52
C SER A 101 -3.67 -3.23 22.48
N TRP A 102 -3.90 -4.42 21.91
CA TRP A 102 -3.05 -5.08 20.92
C TRP A 102 -3.83 -5.96 19.92
N GLY A 103 -5.03 -5.53 19.52
CA GLY A 103 -5.70 -6.12 18.36
C GLY A 103 -6.57 -7.34 18.61
N SER A 104 -7.27 -7.42 19.74
CA SER A 104 -8.48 -8.25 19.72
C SER A 104 -9.58 -7.50 18.96
N TRP A 105 -10.21 -8.19 18.03
CA TRP A 105 -11.36 -7.68 17.28
C TRP A 105 -12.61 -8.20 17.98
N ASN A 106 -13.65 -7.39 18.10
CA ASN A 106 -14.92 -7.86 18.65
C ASN A 106 -16.01 -7.73 17.61
N ASP A 107 -16.33 -8.84 16.95
CA ASP A 107 -17.39 -8.92 15.95
C ASP A 107 -18.76 -8.54 16.54
N SER A 108 -18.96 -8.71 17.86
CA SER A 108 -20.21 -8.33 18.54
C SER A 108 -20.48 -6.83 18.62
N LEU A 109 -19.49 -5.97 18.30
CA LEU A 109 -19.67 -4.51 18.20
C LEU A 109 -19.99 -4.05 16.77
N MET A 110 -19.93 -4.94 15.77
CA MET A 110 -20.26 -4.60 14.37
C MET A 110 -21.74 -4.32 14.16
N ASP A 111 -22.59 -4.98 14.95
CA ASP A 111 -24.05 -4.79 14.97
C ASP A 111 -24.51 -3.92 16.15
N ASP A 112 -23.58 -3.42 16.99
CA ASP A 112 -23.92 -2.53 18.10
C ASP A 112 -24.19 -1.11 17.55
N PRO A 113 -25.44 -0.62 17.59
CA PRO A 113 -25.78 0.72 17.11
C PRO A 113 -25.07 1.84 17.88
N SER A 114 -24.46 1.53 19.03
CA SER A 114 -23.67 2.45 19.85
C SER A 114 -22.19 2.53 19.45
N VAL A 115 -21.65 1.58 18.67
CA VAL A 115 -20.25 1.52 18.20
C VAL A 115 -20.19 1.54 16.67
N ILE A 116 -20.77 2.56 16.04
CA ILE A 116 -20.77 2.67 14.58
C ILE A 116 -19.44 3.24 14.09
N CYS A 117 -18.39 2.44 13.96
CA CYS A 117 -17.20 2.79 13.18
C CYS A 117 -17.49 2.70 11.66
N ASN A 118 -16.52 3.07 10.82
CA ASN A 118 -16.73 3.28 9.38
C ASN A 118 -16.80 1.99 8.54
N TYR A 119 -17.16 0.85 9.14
CA TYR A 119 -17.15 -0.48 8.52
C TYR A 119 -17.83 -0.52 7.15
N LYS A 120 -19.01 0.08 7.00
CA LYS A 120 -19.73 0.08 5.71
C LYS A 120 -18.85 0.58 4.56
N VAL A 121 -18.07 1.63 4.79
CA VAL A 121 -17.21 2.23 3.75
C VAL A 121 -15.91 1.47 3.59
N VAL A 122 -15.26 1.05 4.67
CA VAL A 122 -13.96 0.36 4.60
C VAL A 122 -14.07 -1.09 4.10
N ARG A 123 -15.27 -1.66 4.01
CA ARG A 123 -15.51 -2.99 3.39
C ARG A 123 -15.86 -2.93 1.91
N MET A 124 -16.26 -1.76 1.39
CA MET A 124 -16.60 -1.62 -0.03
C MET A 124 -15.36 -1.69 -0.91
N VAL A 125 -15.45 -2.36 -2.05
CA VAL A 125 -14.38 -2.43 -3.02
C VAL A 125 -14.20 -1.06 -3.68
N HIS A 126 -13.02 -0.46 -3.50
CA HIS A 126 -12.70 0.85 -4.07
C HIS A 126 -11.82 0.70 -5.31
N GLN A 127 -12.45 0.63 -6.49
CA GLN A 127 -11.77 0.37 -7.77
C GLN A 127 -10.55 1.26 -8.08
N PRO A 128 -10.51 2.56 -7.72
CA PRO A 128 -9.31 3.38 -7.95
C PRO A 128 -8.05 2.90 -7.22
N PHE A 129 -8.21 2.08 -6.20
CA PHE A 129 -7.12 1.56 -5.36
C PHE A 129 -6.69 0.14 -5.71
N LEU A 130 -7.26 -0.45 -6.76
CA LEU A 130 -6.99 -1.82 -7.19
C LEU A 130 -6.30 -1.85 -8.55
N CYS A 131 -5.30 -2.73 -8.67
CA CYS A 131 -4.57 -2.93 -9.90
C CYS A 131 -5.38 -3.86 -10.84
N PRO A 132 -5.63 -3.48 -12.10
CA PRO A 132 -6.38 -4.31 -13.06
C PRO A 132 -5.72 -5.66 -13.38
N SER A 133 -4.40 -5.79 -13.15
CA SER A 133 -3.67 -7.05 -13.31
C SER A 133 -3.70 -7.91 -12.06
N ASN A 134 -4.15 -7.40 -10.91
CA ASN A 134 -4.31 -8.21 -9.72
C ASN A 134 -5.55 -9.10 -9.84
N SER A 135 -5.34 -10.39 -10.12
CA SER A 135 -6.42 -11.38 -10.28
C SER A 135 -7.13 -11.76 -8.99
N ILE A 136 -6.57 -11.38 -7.84
CA ILE A 136 -7.16 -11.59 -6.51
C ILE A 136 -7.52 -10.25 -5.83
N GLY A 137 -7.40 -9.14 -6.56
CA GLY A 137 -7.69 -7.80 -6.06
C GLY A 137 -9.18 -7.62 -5.79
N GLY A 138 -9.51 -6.87 -4.74
CA GLY A 138 -10.89 -6.60 -4.35
C GLY A 138 -11.59 -7.73 -3.59
N GLU A 139 -10.96 -8.89 -3.43
CA GLU A 139 -11.36 -9.84 -2.41
C GLU A 139 -10.86 -9.32 -1.05
N PRO A 140 -11.77 -8.96 -0.13
CA PRO A 140 -11.35 -8.51 1.18
C PRO A 140 -10.59 -9.63 1.89
N MET A 141 -9.42 -9.33 2.43
CA MET A 141 -8.67 -10.27 3.27
C MET A 141 -9.52 -10.71 4.44
N VAL A 142 -9.36 -11.98 4.80
CA VAL A 142 -10.04 -12.59 5.94
C VAL A 142 -8.99 -13.35 6.73
N GLU A 143 -8.45 -12.77 7.81
CA GLU A 143 -7.93 -13.53 8.97
C GLU A 143 -7.36 -12.65 10.09
N ASP A 144 -7.68 -13.05 11.33
CA ASP A 144 -6.97 -12.80 12.57
C ASP A 144 -6.46 -14.16 13.12
N GLU A 145 -5.39 -14.16 13.91
CA GLU A 145 -4.72 -15.29 14.59
C GLU A 145 -5.65 -16.10 15.53
N PHE A 146 -6.91 -15.71 15.70
CA PHE A 146 -7.88 -16.28 16.64
C PHE A 146 -9.16 -16.85 15.99
N GLY A 147 -9.22 -16.95 14.65
CA GLY A 147 -10.28 -17.68 13.95
C GLY A 147 -11.60 -16.92 13.73
N GLU A 148 -11.60 -15.60 13.89
CA GLU A 148 -12.71 -14.74 13.44
C GLU A 148 -12.31 -13.82 12.27
N TYR A 149 -13.28 -13.64 11.37
CA TYR A 149 -13.07 -13.31 9.97
C TYR A 149 -13.65 -11.92 9.64
N TYR A 150 -12.83 -10.87 9.54
CA TYR A 150 -13.34 -9.56 9.07
C TYR A 150 -12.76 -9.19 7.71
N LYS A 151 -13.65 -8.73 6.82
CA LYS A 151 -13.40 -8.43 5.42
C LYS A 151 -13.11 -6.94 5.23
N LEU A 152 -11.85 -6.50 5.16
CA LEU A 152 -11.51 -5.12 4.77
C LEU A 152 -11.19 -5.00 3.29
N SER A 153 -11.62 -3.89 2.68
CA SER A 153 -11.21 -3.51 1.34
C SER A 153 -9.70 -3.33 1.28
N GLN A 154 -9.07 -3.98 0.31
CA GLN A 154 -7.62 -3.96 0.10
C GLN A 154 -7.20 -2.84 -0.85
N SER A 155 -5.93 -2.47 -0.80
CA SER A 155 -5.31 -1.61 -1.81
C SER A 155 -4.10 -2.30 -2.44
N ASP A 156 -3.97 -2.16 -3.74
CA ASP A 156 -2.83 -2.63 -4.53
C ASP A 156 -1.79 -1.53 -4.77
N TYR A 157 -1.89 -0.44 -4.02
CA TYR A 157 -0.90 0.64 -4.00
C TYR A 157 -0.57 0.90 -2.55
N ALA A 158 0.71 0.92 -2.19
CA ALA A 158 1.15 1.12 -0.82
C ALA A 158 2.05 2.34 -0.70
N ALA A 159 1.95 3.05 0.43
CA ALA A 159 2.83 4.18 0.73
C ALA A 159 4.26 3.72 1.07
N ASN A 160 5.23 4.48 0.58
CA ASN A 160 6.64 4.21 0.85
C ASN A 160 7.06 4.66 2.27
N ILE A 161 7.35 3.68 3.13
CA ILE A 161 7.89 3.90 4.49
C ILE A 161 9.42 3.83 4.57
N GLY A 162 10.10 3.58 3.45
CA GLY A 162 11.55 3.52 3.34
C GLY A 162 12.11 2.09 3.33
N ASP A 163 13.39 1.96 3.65
CA ASP A 163 14.19 0.75 3.56
C ASP A 163 14.45 0.10 4.94
N HIS A 164 13.40 0.01 5.76
CA HIS A 164 13.46 -0.56 7.12
C HIS A 164 14.20 -1.90 7.16
N LYS A 165 15.08 -2.09 8.14
CA LYS A 165 15.84 -3.34 8.32
C LYS A 165 14.92 -4.53 8.58
N ASN A 166 14.85 -5.46 7.62
CA ASN A 166 14.17 -6.73 7.79
C ASN A 166 14.94 -7.69 8.71
N LYS A 167 14.32 -8.82 9.07
CA LYS A 167 14.91 -9.80 10.00
C LYS A 167 16.14 -10.54 9.46
N THR A 168 16.37 -10.51 8.15
CA THR A 168 17.61 -11.03 7.54
C THR A 168 18.77 -10.04 7.66
N GLY A 169 18.48 -8.83 8.15
CA GLY A 169 19.44 -7.75 8.35
C GLY A 169 19.63 -6.85 7.12
N ILE A 170 18.80 -7.00 6.09
CA ILE A 170 18.80 -6.16 4.88
C ILE A 170 17.92 -4.94 5.10
N GLY A 171 18.38 -3.77 4.67
CA GLY A 171 17.79 -2.48 4.98
C GLY A 171 18.60 -1.76 6.06
N LEU A 172 18.47 -0.44 6.13
CA LEU A 172 19.17 0.34 7.12
C LEU A 172 18.43 0.28 8.47
N PRO A 173 19.17 0.35 9.60
CA PRO A 173 18.56 0.45 10.91
C PRO A 173 17.81 1.79 11.01
N ALA A 174 16.57 1.80 10.55
CA ALA A 174 15.54 2.63 11.14
C ALA A 174 15.09 1.87 12.38
N SER A 175 15.26 2.45 13.56
CA SER A 175 14.55 1.96 14.74
C SER A 175 13.07 1.95 14.38
N ASP A 176 12.47 0.76 14.38
CA ASP A 176 11.07 0.47 14.14
C ASP A 176 10.39 1.36 13.11
N ALA A 177 10.45 1.04 11.81
CA ALA A 177 9.52 1.42 10.72
C ALA A 177 8.56 2.64 10.87
N GLY A 178 8.92 3.72 11.57
CA GLY A 178 7.96 4.72 12.06
C GLY A 178 6.96 4.25 13.13
N TYR A 179 7.21 3.15 13.86
CA TYR A 179 6.43 2.81 15.05
C TYR A 179 6.85 3.80 16.14
N ASN A 180 6.11 4.90 16.24
CA ASN A 180 5.98 5.57 17.53
C ASN A 180 5.23 4.57 18.44
N SER A 181 5.92 3.53 18.93
CA SER A 181 5.35 2.74 20.02
C SER A 181 5.57 3.57 21.27
N GLY A 182 4.55 3.69 22.10
CA GLY A 182 4.76 3.94 23.52
C GLY A 182 5.52 2.79 24.20
N ALA A 183 6.67 2.35 23.67
CA ALA A 183 7.49 1.28 24.23
C ALA A 183 8.98 1.36 23.81
N GLY A 184 9.54 2.55 23.58
CA GLY A 184 10.99 2.70 23.40
C GLY A 184 11.39 4.13 23.04
N ASN A 185 12.26 4.75 23.84
CA ASN A 185 12.52 6.20 23.82
C ASN A 185 13.40 6.72 22.65
N ASP A 186 13.51 5.99 21.53
CA ASP A 186 14.32 6.40 20.39
C ASP A 186 13.43 6.85 19.23
N ILE A 187 13.02 8.13 19.25
CA ILE A 187 12.31 8.78 18.15
C ILE A 187 13.29 8.99 16.99
N VAL A 188 13.45 7.98 16.13
CA VAL A 188 14.13 8.14 14.84
C VAL A 188 13.07 8.29 13.77
N MET A 189 13.17 9.38 13.01
CA MET A 189 12.25 9.66 11.91
C MET A 189 12.27 8.49 10.90
N PRO A 190 11.11 8.11 10.32
CA PRO A 190 11.08 7.12 9.24
C PRO A 190 12.02 7.57 8.11
N ARG A 191 12.45 6.69 7.19
CA ARG A 191 13.29 7.07 6.03
C ARG A 191 12.49 7.35 4.76
N GLY A 192 11.33 6.72 4.63
CA GLY A 192 10.37 6.99 3.56
C GLY A 192 9.68 8.34 3.66
N VAL A 193 8.78 8.59 2.74
CA VAL A 193 8.03 9.87 2.66
C VAL A 193 6.76 9.85 3.48
N ILE A 194 6.26 8.67 3.84
CA ILE A 194 5.12 8.49 4.75
C ILE A 194 5.58 7.54 5.86
N GLY A 195 5.35 7.90 7.12
CA GLY A 195 5.64 7.03 8.26
C GLY A 195 4.55 5.95 8.41
N CYS A 196 4.85 4.86 9.13
CA CYS A 196 3.81 3.87 9.38
C CYS A 196 2.72 4.36 10.33
N ARG A 197 3.00 5.37 11.18
CA ARG A 197 2.05 6.06 12.07
C ARG A 197 2.36 7.56 12.12
N ASP A 198 1.30 8.38 12.21
CA ASP A 198 1.27 9.79 12.65
C ASP A 198 2.20 10.81 11.97
N TRP A 199 3.01 10.40 11.00
CA TRP A 199 3.98 11.26 10.33
C TRP A 199 3.97 11.09 8.82
N ALA A 200 4.15 12.20 8.12
CA ALA A 200 4.35 12.24 6.69
C ALA A 200 5.18 13.48 6.31
N ALA A 201 5.99 13.34 5.27
CA ALA A 201 6.89 14.38 4.80
C ALA A 201 6.13 15.53 4.14
N GLN A 202 6.70 16.72 4.19
CA GLN A 202 6.41 17.77 3.21
C GLN A 202 7.31 17.54 1.98
N PHE A 203 6.91 17.99 0.79
CA PHE A 203 7.76 17.85 -0.40
C PHE A 203 9.14 18.52 -0.25
N LYS A 204 9.23 19.58 0.57
CA LYS A 204 10.51 20.25 0.87
C LYS A 204 11.46 19.38 1.72
N ASP A 205 10.94 18.36 2.41
CA ASP A 205 11.73 17.47 3.27
C ASP A 205 12.37 16.32 2.47
N ILE A 206 12.13 16.28 1.15
CA ILE A 206 12.63 15.26 0.23
C ILE A 206 13.89 15.77 -0.47
N GLY A 207 15.06 15.43 0.09
CA GLY A 207 16.36 15.94 -0.35
C GLY A 207 16.97 15.24 -1.57
N ASP A 208 16.58 14.00 -1.85
CA ASP A 208 16.97 13.23 -3.04
C ASP A 208 16.32 13.76 -4.35
N GLY A 209 15.27 14.56 -4.20
CA GLY A 209 14.50 15.13 -5.30
C GLY A 209 13.25 14.33 -5.61
N LEU A 210 12.17 15.04 -5.92
CA LEU A 210 10.84 14.45 -6.05
C LEU A 210 10.75 13.40 -7.17
N SER A 211 11.58 13.51 -8.21
CA SER A 211 11.64 12.58 -9.34
C SER A 211 12.40 11.29 -9.06
N ASN A 212 13.13 11.23 -7.94
CA ASN A 212 13.96 10.08 -7.56
C ASN A 212 13.38 9.32 -6.35
N THR A 213 12.58 9.98 -5.53
CA THR A 213 11.97 9.34 -4.36
C THR A 213 10.60 8.73 -4.69
N TYR A 214 10.37 7.49 -4.26
CA TYR A 214 9.08 6.81 -4.36
C TYR A 214 8.06 7.42 -3.39
N LEU A 215 6.86 7.66 -3.90
CA LEU A 215 5.69 8.06 -3.13
C LEU A 215 4.80 6.85 -2.80
N LEU A 216 4.31 6.20 -3.85
CA LEU A 216 3.54 4.96 -3.77
C LEU A 216 4.19 3.90 -4.67
N GLY A 217 4.01 2.64 -4.35
CA GLY A 217 4.36 1.53 -5.24
C GLY A 217 3.26 0.50 -5.28
N GLU A 218 3.21 -0.30 -6.35
CA GLU A 218 2.29 -1.41 -6.40
C GLU A 218 2.58 -2.43 -5.29
N CYS A 219 1.51 -2.93 -4.70
CA CYS A 219 1.50 -4.06 -3.81
C CYS A 219 0.36 -5.01 -4.20
N VAL A 220 0.24 -6.12 -3.47
CA VAL A 220 -0.91 -7.02 -3.61
C VAL A 220 -1.58 -7.02 -2.25
N GLY A 221 -2.58 -6.16 -2.06
CA GLY A 221 -3.17 -5.94 -0.74
C GLY A 221 -3.81 -7.21 -0.18
N ALA A 222 -4.35 -8.06 -1.07
CA ALA A 222 -4.83 -9.39 -0.75
C ALA A 222 -3.76 -10.34 -0.16
N TRP A 223 -2.50 -9.92 -0.03
CA TRP A 223 -1.43 -10.68 0.61
C TRP A 223 -0.89 -10.04 1.90
N SER A 224 -1.48 -8.95 2.38
CA SER A 224 -1.04 -8.30 3.61
C SER A 224 -2.20 -7.65 4.35
N LYS A 225 -2.42 -8.00 5.62
CA LYS A 225 -3.44 -7.32 6.44
C LYS A 225 -3.16 -5.82 6.62
N TRP A 226 -1.90 -5.41 6.41
CA TRP A 226 -1.40 -4.05 6.53
C TRP A 226 -1.55 -3.19 5.26
N GLN A 227 -2.18 -3.73 4.20
CA GLN A 227 -2.37 -3.07 2.91
C GLN A 227 -3.86 -2.90 2.58
N ASN A 228 -4.60 -2.35 3.54
CA ASN A 228 -6.04 -2.09 3.44
C ASN A 228 -6.36 -0.62 3.18
N PHE A 229 -7.57 -0.36 2.71
CA PHE A 229 -8.06 0.98 2.43
C PHE A 229 -8.22 1.86 3.68
N GLY A 230 -8.58 1.28 4.83
CA GLY A 230 -9.08 2.04 5.98
C GLY A 230 -8.00 2.75 6.80
N ALA A 231 -7.02 1.99 7.30
CA ALA A 231 -6.07 2.49 8.31
C ALA A 231 -4.61 2.34 7.89
N THR A 232 -4.24 1.13 7.49
CA THR A 232 -2.86 0.75 7.22
C THR A 232 -2.70 0.44 5.75
N CYS A 233 -1.81 1.18 5.08
CA CYS A 233 -1.45 0.90 3.70
C CYS A 233 -0.06 1.44 3.39
N PHE A 234 0.95 0.60 3.61
CA PHE A 234 2.36 0.94 3.40
C PHE A 234 3.19 -0.28 3.01
N ALA A 235 4.38 -0.01 2.48
CA ALA A 235 5.37 -1.01 2.11
C ALA A 235 6.79 -0.48 2.22
N SER A 236 7.72 -1.40 2.42
CA SER A 236 9.15 -1.19 2.55
C SER A 236 9.89 -1.79 1.36
N THR A 237 11.05 -1.22 1.06
CA THR A 237 12.00 -1.72 0.06
C THR A 237 13.06 -2.67 0.64
N ALA A 238 12.88 -3.11 1.88
CA ALA A 238 13.76 -4.09 2.55
C ALA A 238 13.91 -5.39 1.76
N TRP A 239 12.79 -5.86 1.18
CA TRP A 239 12.77 -6.99 0.26
C TRP A 239 12.82 -6.50 -1.19
N PRO A 240 13.49 -7.25 -2.09
CA PRO A 240 13.47 -6.93 -3.53
C PRO A 240 12.05 -6.77 -4.06
N VAL A 241 11.89 -5.96 -5.11
CA VAL A 241 10.61 -5.83 -5.80
C VAL A 241 10.12 -7.20 -6.28
N ASN A 242 8.81 -7.45 -6.18
CA ASN A 242 8.19 -8.75 -6.48
C ASN A 242 8.73 -9.91 -5.65
N TYR A 243 9.36 -9.67 -4.50
CA TYR A 243 9.64 -10.72 -3.54
C TYR A 243 8.33 -11.42 -3.13
N ARG A 244 8.20 -12.67 -3.53
CA ARG A 244 7.10 -13.56 -3.15
C ARG A 244 7.69 -14.60 -2.21
N ASN A 245 7.37 -14.53 -0.92
CA ASN A 245 7.75 -15.63 -0.05
C ASN A 245 6.95 -16.86 -0.51
N ARG A 246 7.66 -17.95 -0.86
CA ARG A 246 7.00 -19.21 -1.26
C ARG A 246 6.08 -19.70 -0.14
N ASP A 247 6.45 -19.43 1.10
CA ASP A 247 5.67 -19.73 2.29
C ASP A 247 4.30 -19.02 2.28
N PHE A 248 4.23 -17.81 1.71
CA PHE A 248 2.97 -17.08 1.53
C PHE A 248 2.10 -17.76 0.47
N LEU A 249 2.68 -18.14 -0.67
CA LEU A 249 1.96 -18.85 -1.73
C LEU A 249 1.48 -20.24 -1.30
N ASP A 250 2.25 -20.88 -0.41
CA ASP A 250 1.95 -22.19 0.15
C ASP A 250 0.97 -22.10 1.36
N GLY A 251 0.54 -20.89 1.73
CA GLY A 251 -0.41 -20.65 2.83
C GLY A 251 0.16 -20.92 4.22
N THR A 252 1.48 -20.93 4.35
CA THR A 252 2.21 -21.25 5.60
C THR A 252 2.69 -20.01 6.34
N LEU A 253 2.60 -18.84 5.72
CA LEU A 253 3.02 -17.57 6.29
C LEU A 253 1.81 -16.82 6.84
N ASP A 254 1.90 -16.36 8.09
CA ASP A 254 0.89 -15.48 8.68
C ASP A 254 0.81 -14.19 7.87
N SER A 255 -0.39 -13.83 7.40
CA SER A 255 -0.67 -12.57 6.70
C SER A 255 -0.38 -11.32 7.55
N GLY A 256 -0.23 -11.51 8.87
CA GLY A 256 0.17 -10.51 9.84
C GLY A 256 1.66 -10.28 9.99
N ASP A 257 2.53 -11.18 9.54
CA ASP A 257 3.99 -11.01 9.66
C ASP A 257 4.45 -9.83 8.81
N TRP A 258 4.62 -8.68 9.46
CA TRP A 258 4.98 -7.43 8.83
C TRP A 258 6.26 -7.58 8.00
N ASP A 259 7.27 -8.25 8.54
CA ASP A 259 8.60 -8.34 7.95
C ASP A 259 8.55 -8.85 6.50
N TYR A 260 7.66 -9.78 6.20
CA TYR A 260 7.52 -10.38 4.87
C TYR A 260 6.39 -9.83 4.01
N ASN A 261 5.38 -9.21 4.62
CA ASN A 261 4.14 -8.87 3.93
C ASN A 261 4.10 -7.43 3.44
N ILE A 262 4.83 -6.50 4.09
CA ILE A 262 4.85 -5.08 3.68
C ILE A 262 5.88 -4.82 2.58
N THR A 263 5.75 -5.49 1.43
CA THR A 263 6.67 -5.34 0.28
C THR A 263 5.94 -4.83 -0.94
N PHE A 264 6.68 -4.17 -1.81
CA PHE A 264 6.21 -3.83 -3.14
C PHE A 264 6.25 -5.03 -4.06
N ARG A 265 5.16 -5.23 -4.79
CA ARG A 265 4.95 -6.38 -5.67
C ARG A 265 3.78 -6.13 -6.63
N SER A 266 3.82 -6.76 -7.79
CA SER A 266 2.82 -6.62 -8.84
C SER A 266 2.57 -7.95 -9.57
N PHE A 267 1.42 -8.02 -10.22
CA PHE A 267 1.11 -9.06 -11.21
C PHE A 267 1.56 -8.68 -12.62
N HIS A 268 1.99 -7.44 -12.83
CA HIS A 268 2.60 -7.03 -14.09
C HIS A 268 3.92 -7.79 -14.32
N PRO A 269 4.17 -8.31 -15.55
CA PRO A 269 5.44 -8.98 -15.85
C PRO A 269 6.65 -8.04 -15.74
N GLY A 270 7.72 -8.52 -15.11
CA GLY A 270 9.05 -7.90 -15.15
C GLY A 270 9.31 -6.79 -14.15
N GLY A 271 8.36 -6.48 -13.26
CA GLY A 271 8.57 -5.48 -12.20
C GLY A 271 7.28 -5.02 -11.53
N ALA A 272 7.37 -3.93 -10.78
CA ALA A 272 6.24 -3.23 -10.20
C ALA A 272 6.30 -1.74 -10.57
N ASN A 273 5.15 -1.11 -10.75
CA ASN A 273 5.07 0.32 -11.00
C ASN A 273 5.20 1.09 -9.69
N PHE A 274 5.93 2.19 -9.74
CA PHE A 274 6.13 3.14 -8.65
C PHE A 274 5.73 4.52 -9.12
N LEU A 275 4.92 5.18 -8.31
CA LEU A 275 4.64 6.60 -8.39
C LEU A 275 5.75 7.34 -7.65
N MET A 276 6.43 8.22 -8.35
CA MET A 276 7.45 9.10 -7.79
C MET A 276 6.78 10.30 -7.10
N CYS A 277 7.49 10.98 -6.20
CA CYS A 277 6.97 12.16 -5.52
C CYS A 277 6.66 13.34 -6.46
N ASP A 278 7.22 13.38 -7.68
CA ASP A 278 6.87 14.37 -8.71
C ASP A 278 5.61 14.02 -9.52
N GLY A 279 4.96 12.88 -9.23
CA GLY A 279 3.76 12.41 -9.94
C GLY A 279 4.04 11.57 -11.19
N SER A 280 5.30 11.39 -11.58
CA SER A 280 5.67 10.46 -12.65
C SER A 280 5.54 9.01 -12.19
N VAL A 281 5.28 8.09 -13.13
CA VAL A 281 5.19 6.65 -12.83
C VAL A 281 6.28 5.91 -13.58
N ARG A 282 7.04 5.08 -12.88
CA ARG A 282 8.16 4.30 -13.42
C ARG A 282 7.99 2.82 -13.09
N LEU A 283 8.41 1.95 -14.00
CA LEU A 283 8.49 0.52 -13.73
C LEU A 283 9.86 0.22 -13.11
N ILE A 284 9.86 -0.29 -11.89
CA ILE A 284 11.08 -0.81 -11.26
C ILE A 284 11.14 -2.31 -11.54
N THR A 285 12.21 -2.74 -12.20
CA THR A 285 12.35 -4.11 -12.67
C THR A 285 12.76 -5.06 -11.56
N GLU A 286 12.39 -6.35 -11.67
CA GLU A 286 12.83 -7.41 -10.75
C GLU A 286 14.36 -7.57 -10.70
N THR A 287 15.03 -7.11 -11.75
CA THR A 287 16.49 -7.11 -11.90
C THR A 287 17.14 -5.81 -11.42
N ALA A 288 16.37 -4.87 -10.86
CA ALA A 288 16.91 -3.61 -10.36
C ALA A 288 17.97 -3.87 -9.29
N ASP A 289 19.02 -3.05 -9.28
CA ASP A 289 20.02 -3.10 -8.23
C ASP A 289 19.37 -2.82 -6.87
N GLY A 290 19.60 -3.71 -5.90
CA GLY A 290 18.94 -3.62 -4.60
C GLY A 290 19.33 -2.37 -3.82
N VAL A 291 20.53 -1.80 -4.04
CA VAL A 291 20.95 -0.56 -3.39
C VAL A 291 20.23 0.62 -4.02
N ALA A 292 20.21 0.73 -5.35
CA ALA A 292 19.46 1.77 -6.06
C ALA A 292 17.96 1.73 -5.74
N TYR A 293 17.38 0.53 -5.67
CA TYR A 293 15.99 0.33 -5.28
C TYR A 293 15.69 0.84 -3.86
N ARG A 294 16.56 0.54 -2.88
CA ARG A 294 16.40 1.07 -1.52
C ARG A 294 16.64 2.57 -1.43
N ALA A 295 17.58 3.09 -2.22
CA ALA A 295 17.88 4.52 -2.28
C ALA A 295 16.65 5.34 -2.67
N GLY A 296 15.92 4.91 -3.72
CA GLY A 296 14.67 5.56 -4.12
C GLY A 296 13.56 5.51 -3.06
N ALA A 297 13.68 4.66 -2.04
CA ALA A 297 12.73 4.62 -0.93
C ALA A 297 13.02 5.68 0.13
N SER A 298 14.23 6.22 0.19
CA SER A 298 14.63 7.20 1.19
C SER A 298 14.35 8.61 0.71
N ARG A 299 13.87 9.47 1.60
CA ARG A 299 13.83 10.91 1.35
C ARG A 299 15.16 11.60 1.66
N PHE A 300 16.03 10.93 2.42
CA PHE A 300 17.29 11.49 2.88
C PHE A 300 18.32 11.39 1.75
N GLY A 301 18.79 12.53 1.24
CA GLY A 301 19.77 12.54 0.16
C GLY A 301 21.13 11.93 0.59
N GLY A 302 21.94 11.55 -0.40
CA GLY A 302 23.32 11.08 -0.19
C GLY A 302 23.50 9.56 -0.21
N GLU A 303 22.44 8.80 -0.45
CA GLU A 303 22.52 7.39 -0.77
C GLU A 303 23.08 7.24 -2.18
N ALA A 304 24.23 6.57 -2.31
CA ALA A 304 24.84 6.37 -3.60
C ALA A 304 23.93 5.48 -4.45
N ILE A 305 23.45 5.98 -5.59
CA ILE A 305 23.50 5.40 -6.97
C ILE A 305 22.37 6.02 -7.84
N PRO A 306 22.59 6.21 -9.16
CA PRO A 306 21.58 6.74 -10.07
C PRO A 306 20.45 5.73 -10.29
N LEU A 307 19.20 6.18 -10.20
CA LEU A 307 18.06 5.39 -10.64
C LEU A 307 18.14 5.19 -12.16
N PRO A 308 17.90 3.97 -12.67
CA PRO A 308 17.89 3.70 -14.11
C PRO A 308 16.78 4.44 -14.85
#